data_AF-A0A7W9CJ83-F1
#
_entry.id   AF-A0A7W9CJ83-F1
#
_cell.length_a   1.000
_cell.length_b   1.000
_cell.length_c   1.000
_cell.angle_alpha   90.00
_cell.angle_beta   90.00
_cell.angle_gamma   90.00
#
_symmetry.space_group_name_H-M   'P 1'
#
loop_
_entity.id
_entity.type
_entity.pdbx_description
1 polymer ?
#
loop_
_entity_poly.entity_id
_entity_poly.type
_entity_poly.pdbx_seq_one_letter_code
_entity_poly.pdbx_strand_id
1 'polypeptide(L)' 'MTTPTHEDIELDQQWREVFGQPLPMLGASGIARMVLQQYRDQIVESADAR' A
#
# COMPACT_ATOMS: atom_id res chain seq x y z
N MET A 1 -23.65 -3.53 -2.12
CA MET A 1 -22.28 -3.37 -1.57
C MET A 1 -21.50 -4.60 -1.98
N THR A 2 -20.41 -4.45 -2.73
CA THR A 2 -19.56 -5.57 -3.14
C THR A 2 -18.69 -5.96 -1.96
N THR A 3 -18.69 -7.24 -1.59
CA THR A 3 -17.80 -7.76 -0.54
C THR A 3 -16.35 -7.57 -1.00
N PRO A 4 -15.46 -7.00 -0.16
CA PRO A 4 -14.05 -6.87 -0.50
C PRO A 4 -13.42 -8.25 -0.72
N THR A 5 -12.54 -8.36 -1.70
CA THR A 5 -11.79 -9.59 -1.95
C THR A 5 -10.69 -9.76 -0.90
N HIS A 6 -10.13 -10.96 -0.78
CA HIS A 6 -8.98 -11.20 0.11
C HIS A 6 -7.81 -10.27 -0.23
N GLU A 7 -7.55 -10.04 -1.52
CA GLU A 7 -6.50 -9.15 -1.99
C GLU A 7 -6.74 -7.69 -1.56
N ASP A 8 -7.99 -7.23 -1.54
CA ASP A 8 -8.33 -5.87 -1.10
C ASP A 8 -8.07 -5.69 0.41
N ILE A 9 -8.32 -6.75 1.19
CA ILE A 9 -8.05 -6.76 2.63
C ILE A 9 -6.55 -6.73 2.90
N GLU A 10 -5.77 -7.57 2.22
CA GLU A 10 -4.31 -7.60 2.35
C GLU A 10 -3.68 -6.26 1.95
N LEU A 11 -4.19 -5.65 0.89
CA LEU A 11 -3.72 -4.34 0.42
C LEU A 11 -4.04 -3.22 1.42
N ASP A 12 -5.23 -3.22 2.02
CA ASP A 12 -5.59 -2.27 3.09
C ASP A 12 -4.72 -2.46 4.33
N GLN A 13 -4.41 -3.71 4.71
CA GLN A 13 -3.50 -4.00 5.83
C GLN A 13 -2.09 -3.44 5.58
N GLN A 14 -1.49 -3.74 4.42
CA GLN A 14 -0.17 -3.21 4.08
C GLN A 14 -0.16 -1.68 4.04
N TRP A 15 -1.23 -1.08 3.53
CA TRP A 15 -1.37 0.38 3.51
C TRP A 15 -1.41 0.98 4.91
N ARG A 16 -2.16 0.37 5.84
CA ARG A 16 -2.20 0.81 7.25
C ARG A 16 -0.86 0.66 7.94
N GLU A 17 -0.13 -0.43 7.69
CA GLU A 17 1.21 -0.63 8.26
C GLU A 17 2.19 0.46 7.82
N VAL A 18 2.10 0.89 6.55
CA VAL A 18 3.01 1.89 5.98
C VAL A 18 2.60 3.32 6.34
N PHE A 19 1.31 3.64 6.24
CA PHE A 19 0.82 5.02 6.31
C PHE A 19 -0.02 5.33 7.55
N GLY A 20 -0.35 4.33 8.39
CA GLY A 20 -1.12 4.51 9.62
C GLY A 20 -2.61 4.84 9.44
N GLN A 21 -3.12 4.75 8.21
CA GLN A 21 -4.48 5.15 7.85
C GLN A 21 -5.13 4.11 6.92
N PRO A 22 -6.46 4.01 6.84
CA PRO A 22 -7.15 3.13 5.88
C PRO A 22 -6.81 3.48 4.43
N LEU A 23 -6.90 2.49 3.54
CA LEU A 23 -6.76 2.71 2.10
C LEU A 23 -7.89 3.64 1.60
N PRO A 24 -7.56 4.78 0.95
CA PRO A 24 -8.54 5.84 0.72
C PRO A 24 -9.68 5.50 -0.24
N MET A 25 -9.53 4.52 -1.15
CA MET A 25 -10.61 4.10 -2.06
C MET A 25 -10.49 2.62 -2.48
N LEU A 26 -11.49 1.81 -2.14
CA LEU A 26 -11.69 0.48 -2.70
C LEU A 26 -12.05 0.60 -4.19
N GLY A 27 -11.24 0.04 -5.08
CA GLY A 27 -11.43 0.11 -6.53
C GLY A 27 -10.23 0.65 -7.33
N ALA A 28 -9.25 1.26 -6.66
CA ALA A 28 -7.99 1.71 -7.26
C ALA A 28 -6.77 0.92 -6.76
N SER A 29 -6.93 -0.41 -6.59
CA SER A 29 -5.90 -1.29 -6.02
C SER A 29 -4.57 -1.25 -6.77
N GLY A 30 -4.59 -1.02 -8.09
CA GLY A 30 -3.37 -0.83 -8.89
C GLY A 30 -2.55 0.39 -8.45
N ILE A 31 -3.20 1.53 -8.18
CA ILE A 31 -2.53 2.75 -7.73
C ILE A 31 -1.96 2.55 -6.34
N ALA A 32 -2.72 1.92 -5.45
CA ALA A 32 -2.27 1.63 -4.09
C ALA A 32 -1.02 0.73 -4.07
N ARG A 33 -0.98 -0.31 -4.91
CA ARG A 33 0.20 -1.18 -5.08
C ARG A 33 1.40 -0.40 -5.62
N MET A 34 1.21 0.46 -6.61
CA MET A 34 2.27 1.29 -7.17
C MET A 34 2.87 2.23 -6.13
N VAL A 35 2.03 2.90 -5.33
CA VAL A 35 2.49 3.81 -4.27
C VAL A 35 3.25 3.04 -3.18
N LEU A 36 2.76 1.87 -2.77
CA LEU A 36 3.46 1.01 -1.81
C LEU A 36 4.84 0.58 -2.31
N GLN A 37 4.93 0.19 -3.59
CA GLN A 37 6.20 -0.19 -4.19
C GLN A 37 7.18 0.99 -4.21
N GLN A 38 6.75 2.15 -4.71
CA GLN A 38 7.59 3.35 -4.77
C GLN A 38 8.06 3.81 -3.39
N TYR A 39 7.23 3.66 -2.35
CA TYR A 39 7.62 4.00 -0.99
C TYR A 39 8.70 3.03 -0.45
N ARG A 40 8.55 1.73 -0.70
CA ARG A 40 9.57 0.72 -0.33
C ARG A 40 10.90 0.99 -1.03
N ASP A 41 10.86 1.29 -2.32
CA ASP A 41 12.07 1.59 -3.11
C ASP A 41 12.82 2.82 -2.54
N GLN A 42 12.08 3.87 -2.14
CA GLN A 42 12.67 5.05 -1.48
C GLN A 42 13.30 4.74 -0.11
N ILE A 43 12.69 3.86 0.68
CA ILE A 43 13.28 3.43 1.96
C ILE A 43 14.60 2.69 1.71
N VAL A 44 14.63 1.78 0.73
CA VAL A 44 15.83 1.01 0.38
C VAL A 44 16.94 1.93 -0.09
N GLU A 45 16.64 2.88 -0.98
CA GLU A 45 17.62 3.87 -1.45
C GLU A 45 18.17 4.72 -0.30
N SER A 46 17.30 5.16 0.62
CA SER A 46 17.71 5.93 1.79
C SER A 46 18.55 5.12 2.79
N ALA A 47 18.40 3.79 2.81
CA ALA A 47 19.16 2.90 3.67
C ALA A 47 20.54 2.56 3.08
N ASP A 48 20.66 2.45 1.75
CA ASP A 48 21.92 2.20 1.04
C ASP A 48 22.83 3.44 1.00
N ALA A 49 22.25 4.64 1.08
CA ALA A 49 22.98 5.91 1.13
C ALA A 49 23.69 6.23 2.48
N ARG A 50 23.74 5.29 3.43
CA ARG A 50 24.37 5.43 4.76
C ARG A 50 25.60 4.55 4.93
#